data_AF-A0A3S1RUW6-F1
#
_entry.id   AF-A0A3S1RUW6-F1
#
_cell.length_a   1.000
_cell.length_b   1.000
_cell.length_c   1.000
_cell.angle_alpha   90.00
_cell.angle_beta   90.00
_cell.angle_gamma   90.00
#
_symmetry.space_group_name_H-M   'P 1'
#
loop_
_entity.id
_entity.type
_entity.pdbx_description
1 polymer ?
#
loop_
_entity_poly.entity_id
_entity_poly.type
_entity_poly.pdbx_seq_one_letter_code
_entity_poly.pdbx_strand_id
1 'polypeptide(L)'
;MTGTLNKAVRMVAILNLAYFGIEFAVAVWIGSVSLFADSIDFLEDASVNLLIMVALGWTVRNRARLGMALAGILLIPALATLWTAWEKFNIP
;
A
#
# COMPACT_ATOMS: atom_id res chain seq x y z
N MET A 1 6.06 15.81 23.79
CA MET A 1 6.41 15.87 22.35
C MET A 1 6.27 14.52 21.64
N THR A 2 6.52 13.37 22.29
CA THR A 2 6.38 12.03 21.70
C THR A 2 4.94 11.55 21.46
N GLY A 3 4.00 11.93 22.34
CA GLY A 3 2.59 11.52 22.22
C GLY A 3 1.85 12.09 21.00
N THR A 4 2.15 13.35 20.63
CA THR A 4 1.50 14.03 19.50
C THR A 4 1.97 13.47 18.16
N LEU A 5 3.27 13.16 18.03
CA LEU A 5 3.86 12.57 16.82
C LEU A 5 3.28 11.17 16.55
N ASN A 6 3.18 10.32 17.58
CA ASN A 6 2.57 8.99 17.44
C ASN A 6 1.12 9.06 16.98
N LYS A 7 0.35 10.03 17.49
CA LYS A 7 -1.05 10.22 17.09
C LYS A 7 -1.16 10.68 15.64
N ALA A 8 -0.29 11.60 15.22
CA ALA A 8 -0.23 12.08 13.84
C ALA A 8 0.16 10.95 12.87
N VAL A 9 1.26 10.24 13.12
CA VAL A 9 1.73 9.13 12.28
C VAL A 9 0.68 8.03 12.16
N ARG A 10 -0.01 7.68 13.26
CA ARG A 10 -1.11 6.72 13.23
C ARG A 10 -2.28 7.21 12.38
N MET A 11 -2.63 8.49 12.48
CA MET A 11 -3.73 9.06 11.72
C MET A 11 -3.40 9.11 10.22
N VAL A 12 -2.18 9.52 9.86
CA VAL A 12 -1.68 9.49 8.48
C VAL A 12 -1.68 8.06 7.92
N ALA A 13 -1.21 7.08 8.69
CA ALA A 13 -1.25 5.68 8.27
C ALA A 13 -2.68 5.17 7.98
N ILE A 14 -3.64 5.49 8.84
CA ILE A 14 -5.05 5.09 8.66
C ILE A 14 -5.64 5.78 7.43
N LEU A 15 -5.39 7.08 7.26
CA LEU A 15 -5.92 7.85 6.14
C LEU A 15 -5.36 7.34 4.80
N ASN A 16 -4.05 7.10 4.72
CA ASN A 16 -3.42 6.55 3.52
C ASN A 16 -3.94 5.14 3.20
N LEU A 17 -4.12 4.28 4.22
CA LEU A 17 -4.69 2.94 4.00
C LEU A 17 -6.14 2.99 3.52
N ALA A 18 -6.93 3.94 4.04
CA ALA A 18 -8.32 4.14 3.61
C ALA A 18 -8.39 4.66 2.18
N TYR A 19 -7.55 5.64 1.82
CA TYR A 19 -7.48 6.19 0.48
C TYR A 19 -7.00 5.17 -0.55
N PHE A 20 -5.98 4.36 -0.20
CA PHE A 20 -5.56 3.21 -0.98
C PHE A 20 -6.76 2.32 -1.34
N GLY A 21 -7.58 1.92 -0.36
CA GLY A 21 -8.72 1.04 -0.61
C GLY A 21 -9.75 1.63 -1.59
N ILE A 22 -9.97 2.96 -1.52
CA ILE A 22 -10.89 3.67 -2.42
C ILE A 22 -10.30 3.72 -3.83
N GLU A 23 -9.09 4.25 -4.00
CA GLU A 23 -8.47 4.39 -5.31
C GLU A 23 -8.20 3.04 -5.97
N PHE A 24 -7.80 2.04 -5.20
CA PHE A 24 -7.62 0.68 -5.69
C PHE A 24 -8.93 0.10 -6.24
N ALA A 25 -10.03 0.23 -5.50
CA ALA A 25 -11.34 -0.24 -5.94
C ALA A 25 -11.80 0.49 -7.21
N VAL A 26 -11.61 1.81 -7.26
CA VAL A 26 -11.92 2.62 -8.44
C VAL A 26 -11.03 2.24 -9.61
N ALA A 27 -9.73 2.04 -9.40
CA ALA A 27 -8.76 1.68 -10.42
C ALA A 27 -9.08 0.33 -11.07
N VAL A 28 -9.46 -0.67 -10.26
CA VAL A 28 -9.94 -1.97 -10.75
C VAL A 28 -11.25 -1.81 -11.51
N TRP A 29 -12.18 -0.99 -11.01
CA TRP A 29 -13.48 -0.79 -11.64
C TRP A 29 -13.39 -0.12 -13.02
N ILE A 30 -12.53 0.89 -13.16
CA ILE A 30 -12.32 1.60 -14.44
C ILE A 30 -11.24 0.97 -15.32
N GLY A 31 -10.50 -0.02 -14.80
CA GLY A 31 -9.37 -0.66 -15.47
C GLY A 31 -8.20 0.30 -15.74
N SER A 32 -7.99 1.30 -14.87
CA SER A 32 -6.94 2.31 -15.04
C SER A 32 -5.63 1.88 -14.38
N VAL A 33 -4.61 1.67 -15.22
CA VAL A 33 -3.25 1.32 -14.77
C VAL A 33 -2.59 2.49 -14.03
N SER A 34 -2.86 3.73 -14.42
CA SER A 34 -2.29 4.92 -13.77
C SER A 34 -2.87 5.14 -12.38
N LEU A 35 -4.19 4.97 -12.21
CA LEU A 35 -4.83 5.11 -10.89
C LEU A 35 -4.46 3.94 -9.97
N PHE A 36 -4.21 2.77 -10.56
CA PHE A 36 -3.70 1.62 -9.83
C PHE A 36 -2.29 1.89 -9.27
N ALA A 37 -1.39 2.45 -10.08
CA ALA A 37 -0.06 2.84 -9.63
C ALA A 37 -0.13 3.89 -8.52
N ASP A 38 -0.98 4.91 -8.66
CA ASP A 38 -1.19 5.95 -7.63
C ASP A 38 -1.71 5.36 -6.31
N SER A 39 -2.63 4.39 -6.38
CA SER A 39 -3.11 3.67 -5.20
C SER A 39 -1.99 2.94 -4.43
N ILE A 40 -1.00 2.39 -5.14
CA ILE A 40 0.13 1.69 -4.51
C ILE A 40 1.00 2.65 -3.68
N ASP A 41 1.18 3.89 -4.15
CA ASP A 41 1.94 4.91 -3.41
C ASP A 41 1.28 5.20 -2.05
N PHE A 42 -0.06 5.22 -1.97
CA PHE A 42 -0.78 5.34 -0.68
C PHE A 42 -0.53 4.14 0.25
N LEU A 43 -0.44 2.93 -0.28
CA LEU A 43 -0.14 1.74 0.52
C LEU A 43 1.32 1.75 1.02
N GLU A 44 2.26 2.24 0.21
CA GLU A 44 3.64 2.49 0.64
C GLU A 44 3.67 3.47 1.82
N ASP A 45 2.98 4.60 1.71
CA ASP A 45 2.92 5.61 2.75
C ASP A 45 2.30 5.09 4.06
N ALA A 46 1.22 4.31 3.97
CA ALA A 46 0.62 3.66 5.14
C ALA A 46 1.59 2.69 5.80
N SER A 47 2.32 1.90 4.99
CA SER A 47 3.30 0.92 5.45
C SER A 47 4.49 1.58 6.15
N VAL A 48 5.05 2.64 5.57
CA VAL A 48 6.17 3.38 6.15
C VAL A 48 5.74 4.05 7.46
N ASN A 49 4.58 4.69 7.52
CA ASN A 49 4.07 5.30 8.75
C ASN A 49 3.81 4.25 9.85
N LEU A 50 3.27 3.08 9.51
CA LEU A 50 3.14 1.96 10.44
C LEU A 50 4.51 1.47 10.93
N LEU A 51 5.49 1.33 10.03
CA LEU A 51 6.86 0.95 10.40
C LEU A 51 7.49 1.99 11.33
N ILE A 52 7.32 3.29 11.09
CA ILE A 52 7.76 4.37 11.97
C ILE A 52 7.13 4.23 13.35
N MET A 53 5.80 4.06 13.41
CA MET A 53 5.07 3.85 14.67
C MET A 53 5.59 2.62 15.43
N VAL A 54 5.87 1.53 14.71
CA VAL A 54 6.29 0.25 15.29
C VAL A 54 7.75 0.30 15.78
N ALA A 55 8.71 0.93 15.09
CA ALA A 55 10.08 0.99 15.64
C ALA A 55 10.25 1.81 16.90
N LEU A 56 9.32 2.72 17.18
CA LEU A 56 9.37 3.40 18.46
C LEU A 56 9.17 2.42 19.63
N GLY A 57 8.72 1.17 19.38
CA GLY A 57 8.58 0.13 20.42
C GLY A 57 9.00 -1.31 20.06
N TRP A 58 9.43 -1.64 18.83
CA TRP A 58 9.73 -3.02 18.39
C TRP A 58 11.13 -3.20 17.78
N THR A 59 11.58 -4.45 17.77
CA THR A 59 12.86 -4.87 17.17
C THR A 59 12.83 -4.81 15.63
N VAL A 60 13.99 -4.49 15.03
CA VAL A 60 14.18 -4.33 13.56
C VAL A 60 13.72 -5.56 12.77
N ARG A 61 13.81 -6.76 13.35
CA ARG A 61 13.38 -8.03 12.72
C ARG A 61 11.88 -8.10 12.45
N ASN A 62 11.05 -7.64 13.39
CA ASN A 62 9.59 -7.66 13.20
C ASN A 62 9.13 -6.57 12.23
N ARG A 63 9.85 -5.44 12.17
CA ARG A 63 9.67 -4.43 11.11
C ARG A 63 9.85 -5.04 9.72
N ALA A 64 10.95 -5.74 9.48
CA ALA A 64 11.23 -6.33 8.18
C ALA A 64 10.18 -7.38 7.76
N ARG A 65 9.66 -8.17 8.71
CA ARG A 65 8.58 -9.15 8.45
C ARG A 65 7.27 -8.48 8.06
N LEU A 66 6.89 -7.40 8.74
CA LEU A 66 5.68 -6.62 8.40
C LEU A 66 5.81 -5.99 7.02
N GLY A 67 6.95 -5.38 6.70
CA GLY A 67 7.24 -4.85 5.37
C GLY A 67 7.19 -5.92 4.28
N MET A 68 7.78 -7.11 4.51
CA MET A 68 7.71 -8.23 3.58
C MET A 68 6.28 -8.77 3.40
N ALA A 69 5.49 -8.83 4.46
CA ALA A 69 4.09 -9.25 4.37
C ALA A 69 3.25 -8.26 3.54
N LEU A 70 3.46 -6.95 3.75
CA LEU A 70 2.81 -5.90 2.99
C LEU A 70 3.24 -5.92 1.51
N ALA A 71 4.53 -6.12 1.22
CA ALA A 71 5.03 -6.34 -0.13
C ALA A 71 4.38 -7.56 -0.81
N GLY A 72 4.17 -8.65 -0.05
CA GLY A 72 3.45 -9.83 -0.53
C GLY A 72 2.00 -9.53 -0.90
N ILE A 73 1.30 -8.74 -0.08
CA ILE A 73 -0.08 -8.30 -0.36
C ILE A 73 -0.13 -7.41 -1.61
N LEU A 74 0.85 -6.51 -1.78
CA LEU A 74 1.02 -5.65 -2.95
C LEU A 74 1.27 -6.42 -4.26
N LEU A 75 1.95 -7.56 -4.19
CA LEU A 75 2.22 -8.38 -5.36
C LEU A 75 0.97 -9.02 -5.96
N ILE A 76 -0.04 -9.36 -5.14
CA ILE A 76 -1.25 -10.04 -5.62
C ILE A 76 -1.97 -9.23 -6.70
N PRO A 77 -2.34 -7.96 -6.47
CA PRO A 77 -3.03 -7.20 -7.49
C PRO A 77 -2.10 -6.70 -8.60
N ALA A 78 -0.81 -6.48 -8.32
CA ALA A 78 0.17 -6.14 -9.36
C ALA A 78 0.33 -7.27 -10.39
N LEU A 79 0.28 -8.53 -9.94
CA LEU A 79 0.27 -9.68 -10.83
C LEU A 79 -1.04 -9.79 -11.61
N ALA A 80 -2.18 -9.46 -10.99
CA ALA A 80 -3.48 -9.42 -11.68
C ALA A 80 -3.53 -8.33 -12.76
N THR A 81 -2.93 -7.16 -12.52
CA THR A 81 -2.84 -6.09 -13.53
C THR A 81 -1.88 -6.46 -14.65
N LEU A 82 -0.73 -7.07 -14.34
CA LEU A 82 0.18 -7.61 -15.36
C LEU A 82 -0.49 -8.66 -16.24
N TRP A 83 -1.29 -9.56 -15.64
CA TRP A 83 -2.02 -10.59 -16.37
C TRP A 83 -3.06 -9.98 -17.32
N THR A 84 -3.90 -9.07 -16.82
CA THR A 84 -4.92 -8.39 -17.63
C THR A 84 -4.32 -7.52 -18.73
N ALA A 85 -3.18 -6.87 -18.47
CA ALA A 85 -2.43 -6.11 -19.48
C ALA A 85 -1.88 -7.03 -20.57
N TRP A 86 -1.33 -8.20 -20.19
CA TRP A 86 -0.82 -9.19 -21.13
C TRP A 86 -1.92 -9.78 -22.01
N GLU A 87 -3.08 -10.09 -21.44
CA GLU A 87 -4.25 -10.54 -22.20
C GLU A 87 -4.66 -9.49 -23.23
N LYS A 88 -4.78 -8.21 -22.83
CA LYS A 88 -5.13 -7.12 -23.76
C LYS A 88 -4.09 -6.88 -24.86
N PHE A 89 -2.81 -7.15 -24.59
CA PHE A 89 -1.74 -6.97 -25.58
C PHE A 89 -1.74 -8.05 -26.68
N ASN A 90 -2.35 -9.23 -26.42
CA ASN A 90 -2.42 -10.35 -27.35
C ASN A 90 -3.73 -10.40 -28.16
N ILE A 91 -4.64 -9.44 -27.99
CA ILE A 91 -5.83 -9.31 -28.83
C ILE A 91 -5.41 -8.44 -30.05
N PRO A 92 -5.63 -8.90 -31.30
CA PRO A 92 -5.25 -8.15 -32.50
C PRO A 92 -5.99 -6.83 -32.66
#